data_AF-A0AAV4A4U9-F1
#
_entry.id   AF-A0AAV4A4U9-F1
#
_cell.length_a   1.000
_cell.length_b   1.000
_cell.length_c   1.000
_cell.angle_alpha   90.00
_cell.angle_beta   90.00
_cell.angle_gamma   90.00
#
_symmetry.space_group_name_H-M   'P 1'
#
loop_
_entity.id
_entity.type
_entity.pdbx_description
1 polymer ?
#
loop_
_entity_poly.entity_id
_entity_poly.type
_entity_poly.pdbx_seq_one_letter_code
_entity_poly.pdbx_strand_id
1 'polypeptide(L)'
;MGPVQWEILPHPAHSPDLAPSDFHLFGPLKRHLGGIAFETEDGLISELRNWFDNLDVDFFRVSINSLLSRWQKCIDLHGDYVEK
;
A
#
# COMPACT_ATOMS: atom_id res chain seq x y z
N MET A 1 -18.65 -9.70 20.49
CA MET A 1 -17.98 -10.05 19.22
C MET A 1 -16.91 -11.08 19.53
N GLY A 2 -16.96 -12.26 18.91
CA GLY A 2 -15.92 -13.28 19.08
C GLY A 2 -14.60 -12.87 18.42
N PRO A 3 -13.50 -13.59 18.66
CA PRO A 3 -12.24 -13.32 17.98
C PRO A 3 -12.43 -13.41 16.48
N VAL A 4 -11.94 -12.41 15.76
CA VAL A 4 -11.97 -12.41 14.29
C VAL A 4 -10.94 -13.42 13.80
N GLN A 5 -11.38 -14.41 13.04
CA GLN A 5 -10.51 -15.43 12.46
C GLN A 5 -10.09 -14.97 11.06
N TRP A 6 -8.88 -14.39 10.98
CA TRP A 6 -8.27 -13.97 9.72
C TRP A 6 -7.31 -15.05 9.22
N GLU A 7 -7.29 -15.25 7.90
CA GLU A 7 -6.20 -15.97 7.25
C GLU A 7 -4.97 -15.06 7.14
N ILE A 8 -3.80 -15.58 7.51
CA ILE A 8 -2.53 -14.87 7.36
C ILE A 8 -1.90 -15.32 6.05
N LEU A 9 -1.78 -14.40 5.09
CA LEU A 9 -1.10 -14.67 3.83
C LEU A 9 0.42 -14.69 4.04
N PRO A 10 1.16 -15.64 3.44
CA PRO A 10 2.62 -15.65 3.50
C PRO A 10 3.18 -14.42 2.78
N HIS A 11 4.15 -13.75 3.41
CA HIS A 11 4.83 -12.60 2.82
C HIS A 11 6.35 -12.80 2.90
N PRO A 12 7.06 -12.84 1.75
CA PRO A 12 8.51 -13.01 1.74
C PRO A 12 9.24 -11.82 2.37
N ALA A 13 10.42 -12.06 2.95
CA ALA A 13 11.24 -11.01 3.52
C ALA A 13 11.68 -10.01 2.42
N HIS A 14 11.81 -8.74 2.79
CA HIS A 14 12.33 -7.69 1.91
C HIS A 14 11.58 -7.52 0.58
N SER A 15 10.27 -7.78 0.53
CA SER A 15 9.48 -7.75 -0.72
C SER A 15 8.44 -6.61 -0.76
N PRO A 16 8.85 -5.33 -0.67
CA PRO A 16 7.93 -4.19 -0.72
C PRO A 16 7.25 -4.05 -2.10
N ASP A 17 7.87 -4.57 -3.15
CA ASP A 17 7.30 -4.69 -4.49
C ASP A 17 6.11 -5.66 -4.56
N LEU A 18 5.90 -6.50 -3.55
CA LEU A 18 4.75 -7.39 -3.42
C LEU A 18 3.72 -6.92 -2.37
N ALA A 19 3.99 -5.83 -1.66
CA ALA A 19 3.07 -5.25 -0.67
C ALA A 19 2.29 -4.07 -1.30
N PRO A 20 0.94 -4.15 -1.43
CA PRO A 20 0.13 -3.07 -2.02
C PRO A 20 0.32 -1.72 -1.34
N SER A 21 0.52 -1.72 -0.02
CA SER A 21 0.82 -0.51 0.75
C SER A 21 2.09 0.19 0.25
N ASP A 22 3.15 -0.57 -0.05
CA ASP A 22 4.44 -0.02 -0.46
C ASP A 22 4.47 0.33 -1.96
N PHE A 23 4.06 -0.58 -2.84
CA PHE A 23 4.16 -0.33 -4.27
C PHE A 23 3.09 0.65 -4.80
N HIS A 24 1.94 0.76 -4.12
CA HIS A 24 0.81 1.58 -4.61
C HIS A 24 0.45 2.75 -3.68
N LEU A 25 0.26 2.53 -2.38
CA LEU A 25 -0.34 3.52 -1.48
C LEU A 25 0.65 4.60 -1.00
N PHE A 26 1.80 4.18 -0.46
CA PHE A 26 2.71 5.09 0.24
C PHE A 26 3.45 6.05 -0.69
N GLY A 27 3.63 5.70 -1.97
CA GLY A 27 4.24 6.61 -2.95
C GLY A 27 3.41 7.89 -3.16
N PRO A 28 2.15 7.77 -3.59
CA PRO A 28 1.19 8.88 -3.64
C PRO A 28 1.05 9.62 -2.31
N LEU A 29 0.92 8.91 -1.18
CA LEU A 29 0.80 9.55 0.13
C LEU A 29 2.01 10.43 0.48
N LYS A 30 3.23 9.91 0.28
CA LYS A 30 4.47 10.67 0.50
C LYS A 30 4.57 11.91 -0.38
N ARG A 31 4.06 11.84 -1.62
CA ARG A 31 4.00 13.01 -2.51
C ARG A 31 2.99 14.04 -2.02
N HIS A 32 1.84 13.59 -1.52
CA HIS A 32 0.81 14.47 -0.94
C HIS A 32 1.30 15.20 0.31
N LEU A 33 1.95 14.47 1.22
CA LEU A 33 2.46 15.02 2.47
C LEU A 33 3.83 15.73 2.33
N GLY A 34 4.46 15.60 1.17
CA GLY A 34 5.82 16.06 0.93
C GLY A 34 5.96 17.56 1.14
N GLY A 35 6.86 17.97 2.05
CA GLY A 35 7.14 19.37 2.33
C GLY A 35 6.15 20.07 3.26
N ILE A 36 5.15 19.35 3.77
CA ILE A 36 4.21 19.88 4.77
C ILE A 36 4.79 19.65 6.16
N ALA A 37 4.94 20.73 6.93
CA ALA A 37 5.24 20.67 8.36
C ALA A 37 3.93 20.81 9.13
N PHE A 38 3.59 19.78 9.92
CA PHE A 38 2.41 19.81 10.78
C PHE A 38 2.83 20.27 12.19
N GLU A 39 2.10 21.25 12.74
CA GLU A 39 2.37 21.76 14.09
C GLU A 39 1.85 20.82 15.19
N THR A 40 0.85 19.99 14.86
CA THR A 40 0.20 19.08 15.80
C THR A 40 -0.08 17.73 15.16
N GLU A 41 -0.19 16.70 16.01
CA GLU A 41 -0.60 15.35 15.60
C GLU A 41 -2.03 15.36 15.01
N ASP A 42 -2.95 16.11 15.64
CA ASP A 42 -4.33 16.24 15.14
C ASP A 42 -4.38 16.83 13.72
N GLY A 43 -3.50 17.79 13.41
CA GLY A 43 -3.36 18.34 12.06
C GLY A 43 -2.94 17.28 11.05
N LEU A 44 -1.94 16.46 11.39
CA LEU A 44 -1.51 15.33 10.56
C LEU A 44 -2.63 14.29 10.37
N ILE A 45 -3.32 13.90 11.45
CA ILE A 45 -4.41 12.92 11.39
C ILE A 45 -5.56 13.43 10.52
N SER A 46 -5.91 14.71 10.66
CA SER A 46 -6.97 15.34 9.85
C SER A 46 -6.60 15.33 8.36
N GLU A 47 -5.36 15.66 8.02
CA GLU A 47 -4.91 15.66 6.63
C GLU A 47 -4.87 14.24 6.05
N LEU A 48 -4.41 13.25 6.82
CA LEU A 48 -4.45 11.85 6.42
C LEU A 48 -5.88 11.39 6.13
N ARG A 49 -6.84 11.69 7.01
CA ARG A 49 -8.25 11.35 6.80
C ARG A 49 -8.80 11.98 5.54
N ASN A 50 -8.59 13.29 5.37
CA ASN A 50 -9.00 14.01 4.17
C ASN A 50 -8.41 13.39 2.91
N TRP A 51 -7.12 13.03 2.91
CA TRP A 51 -6.51 12.37 1.76
C TRP A 51 -7.17 11.02 1.45
N PHE A 52 -7.39 10.18 2.46
CA PHE A 52 -8.06 8.88 2.28
C PHE A 52 -9.52 9.00 1.82
N ASP A 53 -10.27 9.97 2.35
CA ASP A 53 -11.68 10.21 1.99
C ASP A 53 -11.85 10.67 0.53
N ASN A 54 -10.78 11.20 -0.08
CA ASN A 54 -10.77 11.62 -1.48
C ASN A 54 -10.23 10.54 -2.45
N LEU A 55 -9.82 9.36 -1.94
CA LEU A 55 -9.42 8.25 -2.80
C LEU A 55 -10.64 7.45 -3.26
N ASP A 56 -10.68 7.17 -4.57
CA ASP A 56 -11.68 6.28 -5.13
C ASP A 56 -11.45 4.82 -4.68
N VAL A 57 -12.52 4.05 -4.51
CA VAL A 57 -12.46 2.59 -4.34
C VAL A 57 -11.60 1.94 -5.44
N ASP A 58 -11.65 2.48 -6.66
CA ASP A 58 -10.87 1.93 -7.76
C ASP A 58 -9.36 2.10 -7.58
N PHE A 59 -8.91 3.12 -6.83
CA PHE A 59 -7.50 3.26 -6.43
C PHE A 59 -7.03 2.01 -5.67
N PHE A 60 -7.78 1.59 -4.66
CA PHE A 60 -7.45 0.39 -3.89
C PHE A 60 -7.61 -0.89 -4.72
N ARG A 61 -8.68 -0.99 -5.50
CA ARG A 61 -8.99 -2.16 -6.33
C ARG A 61 -7.87 -2.47 -7.33
N VAL A 62 -7.30 -1.44 -7.96
CA VAL A 62 -6.16 -1.58 -8.88
C VAL A 62 -4.97 -2.24 -8.19
N SER A 63 -4.64 -1.81 -6.96
CA SER A 63 -3.51 -2.37 -6.21
C SER A 63 -3.68 -3.86 -5.89
N ILE A 64 -4.88 -4.26 -5.46
CA ILE A 64 -5.19 -5.65 -5.12
C ILE A 64 -5.19 -6.52 -6.37
N ASN A 65 -5.81 -6.06 -7.46
CA ASN A 65 -5.83 -6.80 -8.72
C ASN A 65 -4.44 -6.95 -9.35
N SER A 66 -3.54 -6.00 -9.09
CA SER A 66 -2.16 -6.06 -9.60
C SER A 66 -1.31 -7.15 -8.92
N LEU A 67 -1.71 -7.66 -7.75
CA LEU A 67 -0.95 -8.68 -7.03
C LEU A 67 -0.71 -9.94 -7.87
N LEU A 68 -1.73 -10.43 -8.57
CA LEU A 68 -1.60 -11.62 -9.42
C LEU A 68 -0.48 -11.46 -10.46
N SER A 69 -0.47 -10.31 -11.14
CA SER A 69 0.56 -10.01 -12.14
C SER A 69 1.95 -9.83 -11.53
N ARG A 70 2.05 -9.25 -10.31
CA ARG A 70 3.31 -9.04 -9.61
C ARG A 70 3.89 -10.36 -9.09
N TRP A 71 3.05 -11.23 -8.53
CA TRP A 71 3.45 -12.57 -8.13
C TRP A 71 3.95 -13.39 -9.31
N GLN A 72 3.25 -13.33 -10.45
CA GLN A 72 3.72 -14.01 -11.66
C GLN A 72 5.08 -13.48 -12.11
N LYS A 73 5.27 -12.15 -12.15
CA LYS A 73 6.59 -11.57 -12.48
C LYS A 73 7.68 -11.99 -11.50
N CYS A 74 7.40 -12.01 -10.21
CA CYS A 74 8.36 -12.49 -9.20
C CYS A 74 8.79 -13.95 -9.47
N ILE A 75 7.84 -14.82 -9.85
CA ILE A 75 8.12 -16.20 -10.23
C ILE A 75 8.98 -16.25 -11.51
N ASP A 76 8.60 -15.48 -12.53
CA ASP A 76 9.31 -15.43 -13.82
C ASP A 76 10.74 -14.88 -13.67
N LEU A 77 10.96 -14.01 -12.69
CA LEU A 77 12.26 -13.45 -12.30
C LEU A 77 13.00 -14.30 -11.26
N HIS A 78 12.53 -15.52 -10.97
CA HIS A 78 13.15 -16.43 -10.01
C HIS A 78 13.34 -15.83 -8.61
N GLY A 79 12.40 -14.98 -8.18
CA GLY A 79 12.42 -14.32 -6.88
C GLY A 79 13.16 -12.98 -6.84
N ASP A 80 13.68 -12.49 -7.98
CA ASP A 80 14.24 -11.14 -8.07
C ASP A 80 13.14 -10.06 -8.06
N TYR A 81 13.54 -8.82 -7.81
CA TYR A 81 12.62 -7.69 -7.61
C TYR A 81 11.78 -7.39 -8.86
N VAL A 82 10.49 -7.12 -8.62
CA VAL A 82 9.55 -6.70 -9.66
C VAL A 82 9.63 -5.18 -9.84
N GLU A 83 10.15 -4.75 -10.99
CA GLU A 83 10.13 -3.34 -11.37
C GLU A 83 8.70 -2.78 -11.44
N LYS A 84 8.57 -1.47 -11.18
CA LYS A 84 7.30 -0.74 -11.24
C LYS A 84 6.81 -0.53 -12.66
#